data_AF-A0A9R1V1N6-F1
#
_entry.id   AF-A0A9R1V1N6-F1
#
_cell.length_a   1.000
_cell.length_b   1.000
_cell.length_c   1.000
_cell.angle_alpha   90.00
_cell.angle_beta   90.00
_cell.angle_gamma   90.00
#
_symmetry.space_group_name_H-M   'P 1'
#
loop_
_entity.id
_entity.type
_entity.pdbx_description
1 polymer ?
#
loop_
_entity_poly.entity_id
_entity_poly.type
_entity_poly.pdbx_seq_one_letter_code
_entity_poly.pdbx_strand_id
1 'polypeptide(L)'
;MDEVFVESKKLFDLPLEEKMKLLINEKHRGCTHVLDELLDPANQLHGDHKEGFYIGIELPEDDPEAQRTFYGPNLWPDSDILPGWRQTMEKYHQQALEVVKNIARFIALSLDLDANLFERPKMLGNPIAILHLLHYEGQISDPLKGIYGAGAHSDYGFITLMAIDNVSGLQVCKY
;
A
#
# COMPACT_ATOMS: atom_id res chain seq x y z
N MET A 1 2.55 12.96 -8.01
CA MET A 1 2.81 11.54 -8.36
C MET A 1 4.30 11.31 -8.49
N ASP A 2 5.01 12.04 -9.37
CA ASP A 2 6.47 11.89 -9.52
C ASP A 2 7.26 12.06 -8.20
N GLU A 3 6.90 13.08 -7.41
CA GLU A 3 7.49 13.31 -6.08
C GLU A 3 7.32 12.11 -5.13
N VAL A 4 6.19 11.39 -5.23
CA VAL A 4 5.92 10.19 -4.41
C VAL A 4 6.90 9.07 -4.74
N PHE A 5 7.19 8.85 -6.02
CA PHE A 5 8.19 7.85 -6.42
C PHE A 5 9.60 8.23 -5.98
N VAL A 6 9.95 9.52 -6.08
CA VAL A 6 11.25 10.03 -5.59
C VAL A 6 11.39 9.81 -4.09
N GLU A 7 10.39 10.18 -3.30
CA GLU A 7 10.40 10.01 -1.84
C GLU A 7 10.33 8.53 -1.43
N SER A 8 9.55 7.72 -2.14
CA SER A 8 9.50 6.27 -1.93
C SER A 8 10.87 5.62 -2.15
N LYS A 9 11.59 6.03 -3.20
CA LYS A 9 12.94 5.54 -3.45
C LYS A 9 13.89 5.90 -2.31
N LYS A 10 13.86 7.14 -1.82
CA LYS A 10 14.70 7.57 -0.68
C LYS A 10 14.47 6.72 0.57
N LEU A 11 13.22 6.33 0.85
CA LEU A 11 12.90 5.42 1.95
C LEU A 11 13.57 4.06 1.78
N PHE A 12 13.45 3.45 0.61
CA PHE A 12 13.99 2.11 0.37
C PHE A 12 15.53 2.10 0.27
N ASP A 13 16.13 3.23 -0.13
CA ASP A 13 17.59 3.46 -0.13
C ASP A 13 18.18 3.70 1.28
N LEU A 14 17.35 3.82 2.34
CA LEU A 14 17.85 4.00 3.70
C LEU A 14 18.70 2.81 4.17
N PRO A 15 19.69 3.03 5.05
CA PRO A 15 20.41 1.95 5.72
C PRO A 15 19.44 0.99 6.41
N LEU A 16 19.76 -0.30 6.40
CA LEU A 16 18.92 -1.34 7.00
C LEU A 16 18.56 -1.01 8.46
N GLU A 17 19.50 -0.47 9.24
CA GLU A 17 19.28 -0.07 10.64
C GLU A 17 18.15 0.95 10.80
N GLU A 18 17.98 1.88 9.86
CA GLU A 18 16.88 2.85 9.88
C GLU A 18 15.56 2.20 9.44
N LYS A 19 15.59 1.34 8.42
CA LYS A 19 14.39 0.59 7.98
C LYS A 19 13.87 -0.35 9.08
N MET A 20 14.77 -0.96 9.87
CA MET A 20 14.44 -1.84 10.99
C MET A 20 13.68 -1.13 12.13
N LYS A 21 13.83 0.20 12.29
CA LYS A 21 13.05 0.98 13.26
C LYS A 21 11.60 1.16 12.83
N LEU A 22 11.32 0.94 11.56
CA LEU A 22 10.01 1.13 10.94
C LEU A 22 9.34 -0.20 10.58
N LEU A 23 9.79 -1.33 11.15
CA LEU A 23 9.21 -2.64 10.89
C LEU A 23 7.70 -2.65 11.08
N ILE A 24 7.02 -3.42 10.23
CA ILE A 24 5.57 -3.54 10.27
C ILE A 24 5.08 -3.94 11.67
N ASN A 25 4.13 -3.18 12.19
CA ASN A 25 3.51 -3.44 13.50
C ASN A 25 2.22 -4.27 13.39
N GLU A 26 1.60 -4.59 14.52
CA GLU A 26 0.34 -5.36 14.61
C GLU A 26 -0.85 -4.69 13.91
N LYS A 27 -0.76 -3.38 13.66
CA LYS A 27 -1.76 -2.60 12.90
C LYS A 27 -1.47 -2.54 11.40
N HIS A 28 -0.47 -3.29 10.94
CA HIS A 28 -0.02 -3.32 9.55
C HIS A 28 0.41 -1.94 9.06
N ARG A 29 1.24 -1.26 9.85
CA ARG A 29 1.91 0.00 9.51
C ARG A 29 3.40 -0.19 9.51
N GLY A 30 4.11 0.35 8.52
CA GLY A 30 5.56 0.28 8.43
C GLY A 30 6.06 -0.64 7.32
N CYS A 31 7.33 -1.00 7.42
CA CYS A 31 8.14 -1.66 6.41
C CYS A 31 8.04 -3.18 6.49
N THR A 32 7.90 -3.83 5.34
CA THR A 32 8.19 -5.26 5.14
C THR A 32 9.50 -5.40 4.38
N HIS A 33 10.29 -6.40 4.73
CA HIS A 33 11.50 -6.75 4.02
C HIS A 33 11.21 -7.68 2.85
N VAL A 34 12.22 -7.80 1.99
CA VAL A 34 12.19 -8.77 0.90
C VAL A 34 12.02 -10.17 1.48
N LEU A 35 11.12 -10.93 0.86
CA LEU A 35 10.69 -12.28 1.26
C LEU A 35 9.73 -12.35 2.48
N ASP A 36 9.35 -11.23 3.11
CA ASP A 36 8.43 -11.27 4.25
C ASP A 36 7.00 -11.68 3.85
N GLU A 37 6.60 -11.38 2.62
CA GLU A 37 5.27 -11.67 2.10
C GLU A 37 5.28 -12.90 1.20
N LEU A 38 4.22 -13.70 1.25
CA LEU A 38 4.07 -14.86 0.38
C LEU A 38 2.65 -14.93 -0.19
N LEU A 39 2.46 -14.27 -1.33
CA LEU A 39 1.15 -14.14 -1.96
C LEU A 39 0.69 -15.39 -2.73
N ASP A 40 1.64 -16.17 -3.27
CA ASP A 40 1.35 -17.41 -3.98
C ASP A 40 2.16 -18.58 -3.38
N PRO A 41 1.74 -19.13 -2.23
CA PRO A 41 2.47 -20.22 -1.57
C PRO A 41 2.47 -21.53 -2.37
N ALA A 42 1.62 -21.65 -3.40
CA ALA A 42 1.57 -22.83 -4.24
C ALA A 42 2.70 -22.84 -5.28
N ASN A 43 3.07 -21.66 -5.80
CA ASN A 43 4.07 -21.54 -6.86
C ASN A 43 5.36 -20.81 -6.43
N GLN A 44 5.37 -20.19 -5.25
CA GLN A 44 6.53 -19.51 -4.69
C GLN A 44 6.85 -20.06 -3.30
N LEU A 45 8.11 -20.42 -3.08
CA LEU A 45 8.51 -21.11 -1.85
C LEU A 45 9.25 -20.24 -0.85
N HIS A 46 9.91 -19.17 -1.32
CA HIS A 46 10.86 -18.40 -0.52
C HIS A 46 10.36 -17.01 -0.12
N GLY A 47 9.14 -16.64 -0.50
CA GLY A 47 8.61 -15.27 -0.33
C GLY A 47 8.74 -14.41 -1.59
N ASP A 48 8.02 -13.30 -1.60
CA ASP A 48 7.96 -12.33 -2.69
C ASP A 48 9.24 -11.51 -2.73
N HIS A 49 9.82 -11.34 -3.93
CA HIS A 49 11.04 -10.54 -4.14
C HIS A 49 10.74 -9.05 -4.22
N LYS A 50 10.17 -8.50 -3.15
CA LYS A 50 9.83 -7.08 -2.99
C LYS A 50 9.90 -6.67 -1.53
N GLU A 51 10.29 -5.43 -1.27
CA GLU A 51 10.07 -4.78 0.03
C GLU A 51 8.89 -3.80 -0.10
N GLY A 52 8.22 -3.56 1.02
CA GLY A 52 6.99 -2.80 1.08
C GLY A 52 6.97 -1.80 2.22
N PHE A 53 6.13 -0.78 2.11
CA PHE A 53 5.83 0.12 3.22
C PHE A 53 4.34 0.47 3.26
N TYR A 54 3.72 0.18 4.39
CA TYR A 54 2.29 0.32 4.62
C TYR A 54 1.96 1.60 5.37
N ILE A 55 1.11 2.43 4.77
CA ILE A 55 0.57 3.66 5.34
C ILE A 55 -0.95 3.57 5.28
N GLY A 56 -1.63 3.69 6.43
CA GLY A 56 -3.07 3.81 6.47
C GLY A 56 -3.55 5.23 6.74
N ILE A 57 -4.85 5.37 7.03
CA ILE A 57 -5.40 6.64 7.52
C ILE A 57 -4.76 6.93 8.88
N GLU A 58 -4.14 8.11 8.99
CA GLU A 58 -3.54 8.57 10.24
C GLU A 58 -4.63 8.75 11.30
N LEU A 59 -4.43 8.12 12.45
CA LEU A 59 -5.32 8.23 13.58
C LEU A 59 -4.50 8.39 14.87
N PRO A 60 -4.76 9.41 15.69
CA PRO A 60 -4.09 9.57 16.98
C PRO A 60 -4.24 8.33 17.88
N GLU A 61 -3.24 8.09 18.73
CA GLU A 61 -3.23 6.93 19.63
C GLU A 61 -4.35 6.98 20.68
N ASP A 62 -4.77 8.18 21.08
CA ASP A 62 -5.85 8.42 22.04
C ASP A 62 -7.25 8.36 21.42
N ASP A 63 -7.36 8.17 20.11
CA ASP A 63 -8.65 8.00 19.45
C ASP A 63 -9.29 6.65 19.84
N PRO A 64 -10.58 6.61 20.21
CA PRO A 64 -11.27 5.37 20.54
C PRO A 64 -11.21 4.30 19.43
N GLU A 65 -11.21 4.71 18.17
CA GLU A 65 -11.14 3.80 17.03
C GLU A 65 -9.75 3.19 16.86
N ALA A 66 -8.70 3.75 17.47
CA ALA A 66 -7.35 3.21 17.44
C ALA A 66 -7.22 1.86 18.17
N GLN A 67 -8.25 1.41 18.90
CA GLN A 67 -8.29 0.06 19.47
C GLN A 67 -8.60 -1.02 18.41
N ARG A 68 -9.07 -0.63 17.23
CA ARG A 68 -9.43 -1.56 16.15
C ARG A 68 -8.19 -1.95 15.34
N THR A 69 -8.17 -3.19 14.85
CA THR A 69 -7.16 -3.65 13.90
C THR A 69 -7.15 -2.75 12.67
N PHE A 70 -5.95 -2.39 12.18
CA PHE A 70 -5.73 -1.46 11.07
C PHE A 70 -6.03 0.02 11.35
N TYR A 71 -6.36 0.43 12.58
CA TYR A 71 -6.59 1.84 12.94
C TYR A 71 -5.58 2.28 14.00
N GLY A 72 -4.94 3.43 13.78
CA GLY A 72 -3.94 3.97 14.69
C GLY A 72 -2.88 4.79 13.96
N PRO A 73 -1.85 5.25 14.70
CA PRO A 73 -0.80 6.06 14.13
C PRO A 73 0.00 5.26 13.11
N ASN A 74 0.38 5.91 12.02
CA ASN A 74 1.35 5.35 11.09
C ASN A 74 2.77 5.39 11.70
N LEU A 75 3.65 4.55 11.17
CA LEU A 75 5.08 4.65 11.43
C LEU A 75 5.68 5.60 10.40
N TRP A 76 6.43 6.59 10.86
CA TRP A 76 7.03 7.62 10.02
C TRP A 76 8.55 7.61 10.19
N PRO A 77 9.34 7.70 9.10
CA PRO A 77 10.76 7.98 9.24
C PRO A 77 10.96 9.32 9.94
N ASP A 78 12.07 9.45 10.67
CA ASP A 78 12.42 10.71 11.33
C ASP A 78 12.54 11.84 10.29
N SER A 79 11.97 13.01 10.61
CA SER A 79 12.00 14.17 9.73
C SER A 79 13.40 14.70 9.48
N ASP A 80 14.36 14.42 10.36
CA ASP A 80 15.77 14.78 10.16
C ASP A 80 16.45 13.85 9.14
N ILE A 81 15.95 12.62 8.97
CA ILE A 81 16.47 11.62 8.03
C ILE A 81 15.80 11.78 6.66
N LEU A 82 14.46 11.89 6.64
CA LEU A 82 13.67 12.08 5.42
C LEU A 82 12.73 13.30 5.54
N PRO A 83 13.27 14.53 5.41
CA PRO A 83 12.49 15.75 5.49
C PRO A 83 11.41 15.80 4.40
N GLY A 84 10.16 16.10 4.78
CA GLY A 84 9.05 16.25 3.82
C GLY A 84 8.39 14.94 3.37
N TRP A 85 8.93 13.79 3.77
CA TRP A 85 8.45 12.49 3.32
C TRP A 85 7.01 12.20 3.76
N ARG A 86 6.74 12.38 5.07
CA ARG A 86 5.40 12.21 5.65
C ARG A 86 4.38 13.07 4.92
N GLN A 87 4.66 14.36 4.74
CA GLN A 87 3.75 15.31 4.11
C GLN A 87 3.43 14.91 2.66
N THR A 88 4.44 14.42 1.93
CA THR A 88 4.27 13.93 0.56
C THR A 88 3.34 12.72 0.51
N MET A 89 3.57 11.74 1.38
CA MET A 89 2.77 10.52 1.43
C MET A 89 1.34 10.76 1.92
N GLU A 90 1.14 11.56 2.97
CA GLU A 90 -0.18 11.93 3.47
C GLU A 90 -0.99 12.65 2.41
N LYS A 91 -0.39 13.63 1.71
CA LYS A 91 -1.03 14.34 0.61
C LYS A 91 -1.43 13.40 -0.52
N TYR A 92 -0.54 12.50 -0.93
CA TYR A 92 -0.85 11.54 -1.99
C TYR A 92 -1.95 10.56 -1.58
N HIS A 93 -1.88 10.03 -0.35
CA HIS A 93 -2.89 9.12 0.17
C HIS A 93 -4.28 9.76 0.18
N GLN A 94 -4.40 11.00 0.65
CA GLN A 94 -5.66 11.76 0.61
C GLN A 94 -6.17 11.96 -0.82
N GLN A 95 -5.30 12.36 -1.76
CA GLN A 95 -5.67 12.56 -3.15
C GLN A 95 -6.13 11.26 -3.83
N ALA A 96 -5.43 10.15 -3.60
CA ALA A 96 -5.80 8.84 -4.13
C ALA A 96 -7.14 8.36 -3.56
N LEU A 97 -7.38 8.57 -2.26
CA LEU A 97 -8.66 8.22 -1.62
C LEU A 97 -9.84 9.00 -2.23
N GLU A 98 -9.66 10.28 -2.53
CA GLU A 98 -10.70 11.06 -3.21
C GLU A 98 -10.97 10.56 -4.64
N VAL A 99 -9.94 10.11 -5.36
CA VAL A 99 -10.13 9.44 -6.67
C VAL A 99 -10.93 8.14 -6.50
N VAL A 100 -10.60 7.30 -5.51
CA VAL A 100 -11.34 6.06 -5.22
C VAL A 100 -12.82 6.36 -4.93
N LYS A 101 -13.11 7.36 -4.09
CA LYS A 101 -14.48 7.77 -3.78
C LYS A 101 -15.23 8.20 -5.04
N ASN A 102 -14.61 8.99 -5.91
CA ASN A 102 -15.22 9.41 -7.16
C ASN A 102 -15.50 8.23 -8.10
N ILE A 103 -14.58 7.27 -8.22
CA ILE A 103 -14.80 6.04 -8.99
C ILE A 103 -15.96 5.23 -8.40
N ALA A 104 -16.02 5.09 -7.07
CA ALA A 104 -17.12 4.40 -6.40
C ALA A 104 -18.47 5.06 -6.70
N ARG A 105 -18.56 6.39 -6.72
CA ARG A 105 -19.78 7.12 -7.11
C ARG A 105 -20.18 6.81 -8.56
N PHE A 106 -19.22 6.74 -9.49
CA PHE A 106 -19.51 6.35 -10.87
C PHE A 106 -19.98 4.89 -10.97
N ILE A 107 -19.41 3.98 -10.19
CA ILE A 107 -19.87 2.58 -10.11
C ILE A 107 -21.30 2.51 -9.57
N ALA A 108 -21.64 3.29 -8.55
CA ALA A 108 -23.01 3.31 -8.03
C ALA A 108 -24.01 3.76 -9.10
N LEU A 109 -23.67 4.86 -9.80
CA LEU A 109 -24.51 5.40 -10.87
C LEU A 109 -24.65 4.44 -12.06
N SER A 110 -23.59 3.71 -12.44
CA SER A 110 -23.66 2.75 -13.56
C SER A 110 -24.51 1.51 -13.25
N LEU A 111 -24.81 1.29 -11.96
CA LEU A 111 -25.70 0.23 -11.48
C LEU A 111 -27.11 0.76 -11.18
N ASP A 112 -27.45 2.00 -11.58
CA ASP A 112 -28.72 2.68 -11.27
C ASP A 112 -29.00 2.80 -9.76
N LEU A 113 -27.94 2.92 -8.95
CA LEU A 113 -28.01 3.10 -7.50
C LEU A 113 -27.82 4.57 -7.10
N ASP A 114 -28.10 4.87 -5.84
CA ASP A 114 -27.80 6.18 -5.24
C ASP A 114 -26.30 6.49 -5.36
N ALA A 115 -25.95 7.66 -5.89
CA ALA A 115 -24.57 8.07 -6.14
C ALA A 115 -23.70 8.05 -4.87
N ASN A 116 -24.29 8.24 -3.69
CA ASN A 116 -23.60 8.30 -2.41
C ASN A 116 -23.75 6.99 -1.63
N LEU A 117 -24.23 5.91 -2.26
CA LEU A 117 -24.37 4.59 -1.63
C LEU A 117 -23.09 4.17 -0.91
N PHE A 118 -21.94 4.29 -1.59
CA PHE A 118 -20.65 3.87 -1.04
C PHE A 118 -20.05 4.86 -0.04
N GLU A 119 -20.55 6.09 0.08
CA GLU A 119 -20.07 7.06 1.07
C GLU A 119 -20.60 6.78 2.48
N ARG A 120 -21.49 5.79 2.63
CA ARG A 120 -22.04 5.42 3.93
C ARG A 120 -20.93 4.94 4.88
N PRO A 121 -21.05 5.16 6.21
CA PRO A 121 -19.99 4.84 7.18
C PRO A 121 -19.50 3.38 7.15
N LYS A 122 -20.37 2.42 6.83
CA LYS A 122 -20.03 0.99 6.72
C LYS A 122 -19.31 0.60 5.41
N MET A 123 -19.11 1.55 4.51
CA MET A 123 -18.45 1.36 3.21
C MET A 123 -17.22 2.29 3.14
N LEU A 124 -17.23 3.31 2.29
CA LEU A 124 -16.12 4.27 2.12
C LEU A 124 -16.26 5.53 2.99
N GLY A 125 -17.28 5.61 3.86
CA GLY A 125 -17.40 6.71 4.82
C GLY A 125 -16.30 6.67 5.89
N ASN A 126 -15.99 5.48 6.42
CA ASN A 126 -14.88 5.24 7.36
C ASN A 126 -14.00 4.06 6.88
N PRO A 127 -13.31 4.20 5.73
CA PRO A 127 -12.66 3.09 5.06
C PRO A 127 -11.39 2.65 5.79
N ILE A 128 -11.01 1.40 5.59
CA ILE A 128 -9.61 0.98 5.73
C ILE A 128 -8.96 1.30 4.38
N ALA A 129 -8.29 2.44 4.29
CA ALA A 129 -7.55 2.86 3.10
C ALA A 129 -6.05 2.73 3.38
N ILE A 130 -5.38 1.94 2.54
CA ILE A 130 -3.96 1.63 2.67
C ILE A 130 -3.25 2.11 1.40
N LEU A 131 -2.25 2.97 1.59
CA LEU A 131 -1.21 3.26 0.62
C LEU A 131 -0.06 2.27 0.85
N HIS A 132 0.21 1.43 -0.14
CA HIS A 132 1.30 0.47 -0.12
C HIS A 132 2.38 0.91 -1.11
N LEU A 133 3.53 1.32 -0.59
CA LEU A 133 4.72 1.60 -1.40
C LEU A 133 5.46 0.29 -1.64
N LEU A 134 5.92 0.04 -2.85
CA LEU A 134 6.59 -1.20 -3.24
C LEU A 134 7.90 -0.91 -3.96
N HIS A 135 8.94 -1.66 -3.61
CA HIS A 135 10.20 -1.68 -4.32
C HIS A 135 10.64 -3.12 -4.60
N TYR A 136 10.93 -3.40 -5.87
CA TYR A 136 11.35 -4.71 -6.35
C TYR A 136 12.85 -4.68 -6.62
N GLU A 137 13.62 -5.66 -6.13
CA GLU A 137 15.09 -5.69 -6.18
C GLU A 137 15.70 -5.88 -7.60
N GLY A 138 14.90 -5.72 -8.65
CA GLY A 138 15.34 -5.89 -10.05
C GLY A 138 15.68 -7.34 -10.41
N GLN A 139 15.46 -8.31 -9.52
CA GLN A 139 15.60 -9.72 -9.83
C GLN A 139 14.57 -10.12 -10.89
N ILE A 140 15.06 -10.68 -12.00
CA ILE A 140 14.20 -11.21 -13.05
C ILE A 140 13.47 -12.43 -12.49
N SER A 141 12.13 -12.44 -12.62
CA SER A 141 11.31 -13.57 -12.21
C SER A 141 11.68 -14.84 -12.98
N ASP A 142 11.74 -15.97 -12.28
CA ASP A 142 11.98 -17.31 -12.84
C ASP A 142 10.86 -18.24 -12.37
N PRO A 143 9.75 -18.32 -13.12
CA PRO A 143 8.60 -19.16 -12.78
C PRO A 143 8.93 -20.64 -12.59
N LEU A 144 9.94 -21.15 -13.30
CA LEU A 144 10.36 -22.56 -13.19
C LEU A 144 11.03 -22.86 -11.84
N LYS A 145 11.55 -21.84 -11.17
CA LYS A 145 12.13 -21.93 -9.83
C LYS A 145 11.22 -21.37 -8.74
N GLY A 146 10.01 -20.94 -9.11
CA GLY A 146 9.08 -20.29 -8.19
C GLY A 146 9.61 -18.97 -7.64
N ILE A 147 10.24 -18.15 -8.49
CA ILE A 147 10.77 -16.83 -8.15
C ILE A 147 9.90 -15.78 -8.84
N TYR A 148 9.17 -14.98 -8.06
CA TYR A 148 8.38 -13.85 -8.56
C TYR A 148 8.66 -12.60 -7.74
N GLY A 149 8.52 -11.42 -8.37
CA GLY A 149 8.51 -10.16 -7.63
C GLY A 149 7.33 -10.11 -6.65
N ALA A 150 6.15 -10.44 -7.15
CA ALA A 150 4.96 -10.73 -6.36
C ALA A 150 4.23 -11.94 -7.00
N GLY A 151 3.89 -12.95 -6.20
CA GLY A 151 3.13 -14.12 -6.65
C GLY A 151 1.73 -13.75 -7.18
N ALA A 152 1.08 -14.66 -7.89
CA ALA A 152 -0.27 -14.44 -8.40
C ALA A 152 -1.29 -14.33 -7.24
N HIS A 153 -2.08 -13.26 -7.22
CA HIS A 153 -3.07 -13.00 -6.17
C HIS A 153 -4.18 -12.04 -6.64
N SER A 154 -5.19 -11.87 -5.79
CA SER A 154 -6.18 -10.81 -5.87
C SER A 154 -6.17 -10.02 -4.56
N ASP A 155 -6.31 -8.70 -4.64
CA ASP A 155 -6.44 -7.86 -3.45
C ASP A 155 -7.74 -8.13 -2.70
N TYR A 156 -7.71 -7.93 -1.38
CA TYR A 156 -8.86 -8.14 -0.49
C TYR A 156 -9.84 -6.95 -0.44
N GLY A 157 -9.49 -5.82 -1.08
CA GLY A 157 -10.20 -4.54 -0.99
C GLY A 157 -11.32 -4.35 -2.03
N PHE A 158 -11.94 -3.15 -2.00
CA PHE A 158 -13.00 -2.79 -2.96
C PHE A 158 -12.43 -2.30 -4.30
N ILE A 159 -11.50 -1.34 -4.27
CA ILE A 159 -10.86 -0.74 -5.44
C ILE A 159 -9.37 -0.61 -5.15
N THR A 160 -8.53 -1.07 -6.07
CA THR A 160 -7.09 -0.81 -6.06
C THR A 160 -6.75 0.21 -7.15
N LEU A 161 -6.11 1.31 -6.75
CA LEU A 161 -5.46 2.23 -7.69
C LEU A 161 -3.97 1.93 -7.69
N MET A 162 -3.46 1.57 -8.87
CA MET A 162 -2.05 1.25 -9.04
C MET A 162 -1.37 2.31 -9.90
N ALA A 163 -0.30 2.89 -9.37
CA ALA A 163 0.64 3.69 -10.13
C ALA A 163 1.95 2.91 -10.22
N ILE A 164 2.55 2.90 -11.40
CA ILE A 164 3.87 2.30 -11.65
C ILE A 164 4.81 3.40 -12.15
N ASP A 165 6.10 3.18 -11.97
CA ASP A 165 7.12 3.99 -12.63
C ASP A 165 7.27 3.53 -14.09
N ASN A 166 8.38 3.88 -14.74
CA ASN A 166 8.64 3.51 -16.12
C ASN A 166 9.15 2.07 -16.30
N VAL A 167 9.24 1.28 -15.22
CA VAL A 167 9.67 -0.12 -15.27
C VAL A 167 8.45 -1.03 -15.37
N SER A 168 8.38 -1.83 -16.44
CA SER A 168 7.29 -2.78 -16.63
C SER A 168 7.54 -4.06 -15.83
N GLY A 169 6.48 -4.58 -15.21
CA GLY A 169 6.52 -5.84 -14.45
C GLY A 169 5.14 -6.40 -14.09
N LEU A 170 4.10 -5.56 -14.11
CA LEU A 170 2.73 -5.98 -13.84
C LEU A 170 2.16 -6.86 -14.95
N GLN A 171 1.60 -7.99 -14.56
CA GLN A 171 0.75 -8.82 -15.40
C GLN A 171 -0.62 -8.99 -14.73
N VAL A 172 -1.69 -8.84 -15.52
CA VAL A 172 -3.07 -8.99 -15.04
C VAL A 172 -3.70 -10.17 -15.76
N CYS A 173 -4.21 -11.12 -14.99
CA CYS A 173 -4.99 -12.23 -15.53
C CYS A 173 -6.30 -11.68 -16.12
N LYS A 174 -6.51 -11.88 -17.42
CA LYS A 174 -7.77 -11.55 -18.07
C LYS A 174 -8.72 -12.73 -17.93
N TYR A 175 -9.87 -12.49 -17.30
CA TYR A 175 -11.01 -13.41 -17.31
C TYR A 175 -11.84 -13.24 -18.58
#